data_AF-A0A2S9GDM9-F1
#
_entry.id   AF-A0A2S9GDM9-F1
#
_cell.length_a   1.000
_cell.length_b   1.000
_cell.length_c   1.000
_cell.angle_alpha   90.00
_cell.angle_beta   90.00
_cell.angle_gamma   90.00
#
_symmetry.space_group_name_H-M   'P 1'
#
loop_
_entity.id
_entity.type
_entity.pdbx_description
1 polymer ?
#
loop_
_entity_poly.entity_id
_entity_poly.type
_entity_poly.pdbx_seq_one_letter_code
_entity_poly.pdbx_strand_id
1 'polypeptide(L)'
;GPDGTVRASSDPSRIGAQMDLGPSRADEGRAWFGDADIDGVHGLVGQVPVLSTDGDVLAIASVSEGYPSVWTVLSGAGERLLVYL
;
A
#
# COMPACT_ATOMS: atom_id res chain seq x y z
N GLY A 1 0.93 -7.26 12.10
CA GLY A 1 0.40 -8.48 12.71
C GLY A 1 -0.93 -8.77 12.06
N PRO A 2 -1.66 -9.79 12.50
CA PRO A 2 -3.03 -10.02 12.01
C PRO A 2 -3.98 -8.91 12.48
N ASP A 3 -3.60 -8.20 13.54
CA ASP A 3 -4.27 -7.05 14.15
C ASP A 3 -4.03 -5.70 13.43
N GLY A 4 -3.25 -5.68 12.35
CA GLY A 4 -2.88 -4.45 11.65
C GLY A 4 -1.63 -3.73 12.19
N THR A 5 -1.05 -4.17 13.32
CA THR A 5 0.14 -3.52 13.88
C THR A 5 1.36 -3.74 12.97
N VAL A 6 1.98 -2.69 12.47
CA VAL A 6 3.13 -2.79 11.57
C VAL A 6 4.35 -3.34 12.33
N ARG A 7 4.92 -4.45 11.84
CA ARG A 7 6.11 -5.09 12.45
C ARG A 7 7.40 -4.83 11.67
N ALA A 8 7.29 -4.62 10.37
CA ALA A 8 8.38 -4.27 9.47
C ALA A 8 7.83 -3.38 8.36
N SER A 9 8.64 -2.43 7.89
CA SER A 9 8.26 -1.48 6.85
C SER A 9 9.51 -0.95 6.16
N SER A 10 9.40 -0.62 4.87
CA SER A 10 10.43 0.12 4.13
C SER A 10 10.58 1.55 4.62
N ASP A 11 9.54 2.10 5.26
CA ASP A 11 9.59 3.32 6.06
C ASP A 11 9.64 2.93 7.55
N PRO A 12 10.81 3.05 8.21
CA PRO A 12 10.98 2.65 9.62
C PRO A 12 10.08 3.42 10.59
N SER A 13 9.62 4.63 10.24
CA SER A 13 8.77 5.44 11.12
C SER A 13 7.41 4.81 11.37
N ARG A 14 6.99 3.87 10.52
CA ARG A 14 5.70 3.18 10.61
C ARG A 14 5.72 1.98 11.56
N ILE A 15 6.89 1.52 12.02
CA ILE A 15 6.97 0.35 12.90
C ILE A 15 6.23 0.62 14.21
N GLY A 16 5.29 -0.27 14.57
CA GLY A 16 4.44 -0.14 15.75
C GLY A 16 3.17 0.70 15.53
N ALA A 17 3.03 1.38 14.40
CA ALA A 17 1.80 2.07 14.04
C ALA A 17 0.70 1.06 13.67
N GLN A 18 -0.55 1.48 13.82
CA GLN A 18 -1.70 0.71 13.38
C GLN A 18 -1.99 1.03 11.92
N MET A 19 -2.03 0.00 11.07
CA MET A 19 -2.45 0.14 9.69
C MET A 19 -3.96 -0.10 9.56
N ASP A 20 -4.66 0.81 8.90
CA ASP A 20 -6.04 0.57 8.49
C ASP A 20 -6.07 -0.42 7.32
N LEU A 21 -6.81 -1.51 7.49
CA LEU A 21 -7.00 -2.53 6.45
C LEU A 21 -8.14 -2.15 5.49
N GLY A 22 -8.96 -1.16 5.85
CA GLY A 22 -10.03 -0.63 5.03
C GLY A 22 -10.99 -1.73 4.52
N PRO A 23 -11.22 -1.84 3.19
CA PRO A 23 -12.11 -2.85 2.61
C PRO A 23 -11.49 -4.26 2.50
N SER A 24 -10.19 -4.38 2.79
CA SER A 24 -9.50 -5.66 2.72
C SER A 24 -10.03 -6.64 3.75
N ARG A 25 -10.04 -7.91 3.36
CA ARG A 25 -10.37 -9.02 4.26
C ARG A 25 -9.17 -9.98 4.41
N ALA A 26 -7.96 -9.43 4.33
CA ALA A 26 -6.74 -10.17 4.53
C ALA A 26 -6.60 -10.68 5.98
N ASP A 27 -7.20 -10.01 6.94
CA ASP A 27 -7.37 -10.48 8.32
C ASP A 27 -8.29 -11.72 8.43
N GLU A 28 -9.18 -11.92 7.47
CA GLU A 28 -10.01 -13.13 7.30
C GLU A 28 -9.37 -14.17 6.34
N GLY A 29 -8.10 -14.00 5.98
CA GLY A 29 -7.38 -14.96 5.12
C GLY A 29 -7.68 -14.82 3.62
N ARG A 30 -8.25 -13.69 3.17
CA ARG A 30 -8.50 -13.42 1.75
C ARG A 30 -7.64 -12.28 1.22
N ALA A 31 -6.82 -12.57 0.21
CA ALA A 31 -6.05 -11.55 -0.48
C ALA A 31 -6.95 -10.50 -1.16
N TRP A 32 -6.48 -9.27 -1.20
CA TRP A 32 -7.20 -8.13 -1.77
C TRP A 32 -6.24 -7.18 -2.48
N PHE A 33 -6.71 -6.52 -3.54
CA PHE A 33 -6.00 -5.41 -4.19
C PHE A 33 -7.01 -4.38 -4.71
N GLY A 34 -6.58 -3.12 -4.78
CA GLY A 34 -7.38 -2.03 -5.31
C GLY A 34 -6.89 -0.67 -4.83
N ASP A 35 -7.68 0.36 -5.13
CA ASP A 35 -7.39 1.72 -4.70
C ASP A 35 -7.70 1.90 -3.21
N ALA A 36 -6.76 2.51 -2.49
CA ALA A 36 -6.94 2.89 -1.10
C ALA A 36 -6.08 4.11 -0.74
N ASP A 37 -6.46 4.77 0.36
CA ASP A 37 -5.67 5.85 0.96
C ASP A 37 -4.87 5.29 2.14
N ILE A 38 -3.53 5.39 2.07
CA ILE A 38 -2.63 4.98 3.14
C ILE A 38 -1.87 6.21 3.62
N ASP A 39 -2.03 6.57 4.89
CA ASP A 39 -1.42 7.75 5.51
C ASP A 39 -1.64 9.05 4.70
N GLY A 40 -2.82 9.18 4.08
CA GLY A 40 -3.20 10.33 3.26
C GLY A 40 -2.66 10.31 1.82
N VAL A 41 -2.00 9.23 1.39
CA VAL A 41 -1.56 9.04 0.01
C VAL A 41 -2.49 8.08 -0.71
N HIS A 42 -3.16 8.58 -1.74
CA HIS A 42 -4.00 7.79 -2.63
C HIS A 42 -3.15 6.95 -3.58
N GLY A 43 -3.43 5.65 -3.67
CA GLY A 43 -2.68 4.76 -4.54
C GLY A 43 -3.25 3.36 -4.65
N LEU A 44 -2.53 2.53 -5.40
CA LEU A 44 -2.82 1.12 -5.54
C LEU A 44 -2.22 0.36 -4.36
N VAL A 45 -3.02 -0.48 -3.71
CA VAL A 45 -2.61 -1.30 -2.57
C VAL A 45 -2.86 -2.76 -2.87
N GLY A 46 -1.91 -3.62 -2.46
CA GLY A 46 -2.06 -5.07 -2.48
C GLY A 46 -1.77 -5.64 -1.09
N GLN A 47 -2.67 -6.52 -0.61
CA GLN A 47 -2.58 -7.14 0.70
C GLN A 47 -2.76 -8.65 0.61
N VAL A 48 -1.83 -9.39 1.23
CA VAL A 48 -1.80 -10.85 1.20
C VAL A 48 -1.64 -11.40 2.62
N PRO A 49 -2.51 -12.31 3.07
CA PRO A 49 -2.36 -12.96 4.36
C PRO A 49 -1.20 -13.95 4.36
N VAL A 50 -0.49 -14.02 5.48
CA VAL A 50 0.44 -15.08 5.82
C VAL A 50 -0.30 -16.03 6.75
N LEU A 51 -0.45 -17.28 6.35
CA LEU A 51 -1.23 -18.28 7.07
C LEU A 51 -0.34 -19.27 7.83
N SER A 52 -0.84 -19.78 8.96
CA SER A 52 -0.29 -20.96 9.62
C SER A 52 -0.60 -22.22 8.81
N THR A 53 -0.04 -23.36 9.22
CA THR A 53 -0.37 -24.67 8.65
C THR A 53 -1.82 -25.09 8.88
N ASP A 54 -2.46 -24.53 9.92
CA ASP A 54 -3.86 -24.80 10.28
C ASP A 54 -4.83 -23.81 9.60
N GLY A 55 -4.31 -22.80 8.89
CA GLY A 55 -5.09 -21.81 8.13
C GLY A 55 -5.34 -20.49 8.88
N ASP A 56 -4.84 -20.32 10.10
CA ASP A 56 -4.97 -19.09 10.86
C ASP A 56 -4.13 -17.95 10.25
N VAL A 57 -4.65 -16.73 10.25
CA VAL A 57 -3.89 -15.55 9.80
C VAL A 57 -2.86 -15.17 10.85
N LEU A 58 -1.58 -15.25 10.49
CA LEU A 58 -0.44 -14.89 11.35
C LEU A 58 0.02 -13.46 11.11
N ALA A 59 -0.08 -12.97 9.88
CA ALA A 59 0.30 -11.62 9.49
C ALA A 59 -0.34 -11.24 8.15
N ILE A 60 -0.20 -9.98 7.79
CA ILE A 60 -0.59 -9.46 6.48
C ILE A 60 0.64 -8.78 5.89
N ALA A 61 1.04 -9.18 4.69
CA ALA A 61 2.01 -8.47 3.88
C ALA A 61 1.27 -7.43 3.03
N SER A 62 1.73 -6.18 3.09
CA SER A 62 1.12 -5.08 2.37
C SER A 62 2.16 -4.36 1.53
N VAL A 63 1.78 -4.00 0.31
CA VAL A 63 2.53 -3.14 -0.59
C VAL A 63 1.60 -2.05 -1.11
N SER A 64 2.11 -0.84 -1.26
CA SER A 64 1.36 0.30 -1.76
C SER A 64 2.22 1.12 -2.71
N GLU A 65 1.63 1.60 -3.79
CA GLU A 65 2.25 2.52 -4.73
C GLU A 65 1.34 3.73 -4.92
N GLY A 66 1.83 4.90 -4.50
CA GLY A 66 1.09 6.16 -4.63
C GLY A 66 1.05 6.61 -6.09
N TYR A 67 -0.07 7.20 -6.51
CA TYR A 67 -0.14 7.79 -7.84
C TYR A 67 0.81 9.00 -7.95
N PRO A 68 1.41 9.22 -9.13
CA PRO A 68 2.24 10.39 -9.36
C PRO A 68 1.42 11.67 -9.18
N SER A 69 2.01 12.65 -8.50
CA SER A 69 1.37 13.95 -8.34
C SER A 69 1.23 14.67 -9.69
N VAL A 70 0.27 15.59 -9.79
CA VAL A 70 0.09 16.43 -10.99
C VAL A 70 1.39 17.12 -11.38
N TRP A 71 2.18 17.61 -10.42
CA TRP A 71 3.48 18.22 -10.67
C TRP A 71 4.50 17.24 -11.24
N THR A 72 4.55 16.01 -10.72
CA THR A 72 5.42 14.94 -11.23
C THR A 72 5.09 14.61 -12.69
N VAL A 73 3.81 14.59 -13.04
CA VAL A 73 3.37 14.35 -14.42
C VAL A 73 3.76 15.53 -15.33
N LEU A 74 3.57 16.77 -14.88
CA LEU A 74 3.92 17.97 -15.66
C LEU A 74 5.44 18.12 -15.86
N SER A 75 6.26 17.85 -14.85
CA SER A 75 7.72 17.94 -14.98
C SER A 75 8.28 16.83 -15.88
N GLY A 76 7.74 15.61 -15.79
CA GLY A 76 8.10 14.51 -16.68
C GLY A 76 7.70 14.73 -18.14
N ALA A 77 6.63 15.49 -18.38
CA ALA A 77 6.20 15.87 -19.73
C ALA A 77 7.06 16.99 -20.36
N GLY A 78 7.85 17.73 -19.55
CA GLY A 78 8.69 18.84 -19.99
C GLY A 78 9.64 18.48 -21.15
N GLU A 79 10.20 17.26 -21.14
CA GLU A 79 11.09 16.79 -22.22
C GLU A 79 10.40 16.73 -23.60
N ARG A 80 9.07 16.51 -23.64
CA ARG A 80 8.28 16.46 -24.89
C ARG A 80 7.55 17.77 -25.18
N LEU A 81 7.31 18.61 -24.18
CA LEU A 81 6.73 19.95 -24.34
C LEU A 81 7.70 20.92 -25.04
N LEU A 82 9.01 20.76 -24.84
CA LEU A 82 10.05 21.54 -25.52
C LEU A 82 10.08 21.34 -27.05
N VAL A 83 9.46 20.27 -27.57
CA VAL A 83 9.43 19.98 -29.03
C VAL A 83 8.33 20.78 -29.74
N TYR A 84 7.41 21.42 -29.00
CA TYR A 84 6.28 22.17 -29.57
C TYR A 84 6.42 23.70 -29.48
N LEU A 85 7.59 24.21 -29.10
CA LEU A 85 7.91 25.64 -29.03
C LEU A 85 9.06 25.99 -29.98
#